data_AF-A0A930HDP6-F1
#
_entry.id   AF-A0A930HDP6-F1
#
_cell.length_a   1.000
_cell.length_b   1.000
_cell.length_c   1.000
_cell.angle_alpha   90.00
_cell.angle_beta   90.00
_cell.angle_gamma   90.00
#
_symmetry.space_group_name_H-M   'P 1'
#
loop_
_entity.id
_entity.type
_entity.pdbx_description
1 polymer ?
#
loop_
_entity_poly.entity_id
_entity_poly.type
_entity_poly.pdbx_seq_one_letter_code
_entity_poly.pdbx_strand_id
1 'polypeptide(L)'
;PVEVKLYRTCKVTKYDYNLNKNVTTTIDEEVDSAVLNDSNNWKHTFKDMYEFYIEDGENPVIYKYYVKEVNVAGYDTAITGDQNEGFVIINTSTDKISIPVEKKWVGEAAASTKVKLFADGLEVGETELNEANNWKHVFAGLQKYNNSNQKIKYTVKEVGEDGNLIKFDGKSYSVSYKGNVTDGFTVTNEKENPPSTTTPTPKKPSVPKKHVSPRTGDDSHLALYTLMLGTAASALGLLCYRRGKKAN
;
A
#
# COMPACT_ATOMS: atom_id res chain seq x y z
N PRO A 1 -3.71 14.84 19.08
CA PRO A 1 -4.88 15.71 18.78
C PRO A 1 -4.44 16.76 17.77
N VAL A 2 -5.34 17.19 16.89
CA VAL A 2 -5.09 18.29 15.94
C VAL A 2 -6.21 19.31 16.06
N GLU A 3 -5.88 20.59 15.89
CA GLU A 3 -6.85 21.67 15.91
C GLU A 3 -7.20 22.06 14.47
N VAL A 4 -8.49 22.12 14.17
CA VAL A 4 -9.05 22.51 12.88
C VAL A 4 -9.87 23.77 13.07
N LYS A 5 -9.59 24.78 12.26
CA LYS A 5 -10.28 26.09 12.27
C LYS A 5 -11.21 26.19 11.07
N LEU A 6 -12.44 26.59 11.31
CA LEU A 6 -13.43 26.88 10.28
C LEU A 6 -13.38 28.36 9.93
N TYR A 7 -13.33 28.64 8.63
CA TYR A 7 -13.39 29.98 8.07
C TYR A 7 -14.60 30.11 7.16
N ARG A 8 -15.06 31.35 7.00
CA ARG A 8 -16.03 31.71 5.96
C ARG A 8 -15.52 32.88 5.15
N THR A 9 -15.87 32.92 3.87
CA THR A 9 -15.54 34.02 2.99
C THR A 9 -16.66 34.37 2.01
N CYS A 10 -16.81 35.66 1.73
CA CYS A 10 -17.64 36.16 0.65
C CYS A 10 -17.08 37.49 0.09
N LYS A 11 -17.55 37.89 -1.09
CA LYS A 11 -17.21 39.19 -1.69
C LYS A 11 -18.47 40.04 -1.80
N VAL A 12 -18.41 41.24 -1.24
CA VAL A 12 -19.51 42.22 -1.24
C VAL A 12 -19.07 43.41 -2.07
N THR A 13 -19.92 43.86 -3.00
CA THR A 13 -19.61 45.01 -3.86
C THR A 13 -20.63 46.11 -3.62
N LYS A 14 -20.15 47.31 -3.31
CA LYS A 14 -20.97 48.50 -3.07
C LYS A 14 -20.52 49.67 -3.90
N TYR A 15 -21.45 50.56 -4.23
CA TYR A 15 -21.10 51.84 -4.84
C TYR A 15 -20.59 52.80 -3.76
N ASP A 16 -19.35 53.27 -3.91
CA ASP A 16 -18.79 54.34 -3.09
C ASP A 16 -19.06 55.68 -3.79
N TYR A 17 -19.94 56.49 -3.22
CA TYR A 17 -20.33 57.79 -3.76
C TYR A 17 -19.20 58.84 -3.72
N ASN A 18 -18.27 58.74 -2.77
CA ASN A 18 -17.14 59.66 -2.68
C ASN A 18 -16.11 59.36 -3.78
N LEU A 19 -15.92 58.08 -4.09
CA LEU A 19 -15.01 57.62 -5.13
C LEU A 19 -15.66 57.48 -6.51
N ASN A 20 -17.00 57.64 -6.58
CA ASN A 20 -17.82 57.46 -7.77
C ASN A 20 -17.53 56.15 -8.52
N LYS A 21 -17.40 55.04 -7.77
CA LYS A 21 -17.08 53.71 -8.32
C LYS A 21 -17.59 52.58 -7.42
N ASN A 22 -17.68 51.38 -8.00
CA ASN A 22 -17.89 50.15 -7.22
C ASN A 22 -16.62 49.75 -6.46
N VAL A 23 -16.76 49.42 -5.19
CA VAL A 23 -15.72 48.90 -4.30
C VAL A 23 -16.12 47.51 -3.84
N THR A 24 -15.24 46.53 -4.05
CA THR A 24 -15.43 45.15 -3.59
C THR A 24 -14.62 44.91 -2.33
N THR A 25 -15.28 44.48 -1.26
CA THR A 25 -14.66 44.05 0.00
C THR A 25 -14.73 42.54 0.10
N THR A 26 -13.65 41.91 0.52
CA THR A 26 -13.64 40.48 0.85
C THR A 26 -13.78 40.33 2.36
N ILE A 27 -14.80 39.59 2.79
CA ILE A 27 -14.90 39.11 4.16
C ILE A 27 -14.20 37.75 4.17
N ASP A 28 -13.25 37.57 5.08
CA ASP A 28 -12.55 36.30 5.29
C ASP A 28 -12.15 36.23 6.77
N GLU A 29 -12.83 35.38 7.52
CA GLU A 29 -12.72 35.34 8.98
C GLU A 29 -12.84 33.93 9.52
N GLU A 30 -12.15 33.69 10.65
CA GLU A 30 -12.31 32.48 11.45
C GLU A 30 -13.62 32.60 12.24
N VAL A 31 -14.42 31.54 12.23
CA VAL A 31 -15.75 31.55 12.87
C VAL A 31 -15.92 30.46 13.92
N ASP A 32 -15.13 29.39 13.85
CA ASP A 32 -15.18 28.30 14.82
C ASP A 32 -13.87 27.48 14.80
N SER A 33 -13.69 26.61 15.78
CA SER A 33 -12.58 25.66 15.85
C SER A 33 -12.99 24.35 16.53
N ALA A 34 -12.31 23.26 16.17
CA ALA A 34 -12.55 21.94 16.73
C ALA A 34 -11.24 21.19 16.94
N VAL A 35 -11.15 20.43 18.04
CA VAL A 35 -10.03 19.52 18.29
C VAL A 35 -10.41 18.10 17.87
N LEU A 36 -9.72 17.56 16.87
CA LEU A 36 -9.87 16.18 16.41
C LEU A 36 -8.87 15.26 17.12
N ASN A 37 -9.34 14.09 17.52
CA ASN A 37 -8.51 13.08 18.20
C ASN A 37 -9.19 11.70 18.17
N ASP A 38 -8.53 10.68 18.73
CA ASP A 38 -9.05 9.31 18.73
C ASP A 38 -10.43 9.19 19.41
N SER A 39 -10.72 9.97 20.46
CA SER A 39 -11.99 9.87 21.18
C SER A 39 -13.20 10.32 20.35
N ASN A 40 -13.01 11.23 19.38
CA ASN A 40 -14.05 11.63 18.43
C ASN A 40 -13.89 10.96 17.06
N ASN A 41 -13.08 9.91 16.97
CA ASN A 41 -12.78 9.20 15.72
C ASN A 41 -12.32 10.16 14.60
N TRP A 42 -11.61 11.24 14.97
CA TRP A 42 -11.12 12.26 14.04
C TRP A 42 -12.22 12.91 13.21
N LYS A 43 -13.42 13.09 13.79
CA LYS A 43 -14.59 13.68 13.12
C LYS A 43 -15.20 14.80 13.95
N HIS A 44 -15.72 15.80 13.25
CA HIS A 44 -16.47 16.90 13.85
C HIS A 44 -17.52 17.43 12.87
N THR A 45 -18.55 18.09 13.41
CA THR A 45 -19.58 18.78 12.63
C THR A 45 -19.83 20.14 13.26
N PHE A 46 -19.47 21.20 12.53
CA PHE A 46 -19.84 22.56 12.88
C PHE A 46 -21.34 22.76 12.66
N LYS A 47 -22.04 23.32 13.65
CA LYS A 47 -23.50 23.51 13.63
C LYS A 47 -23.82 24.99 13.73
N ASP A 48 -25.05 25.35 13.38
CA ASP A 48 -25.57 26.72 13.54
C ASP A 48 -24.74 27.78 12.79
N MET A 49 -24.27 27.39 11.59
CA MET A 49 -23.49 28.24 10.70
C MET A 49 -24.40 29.13 9.84
N TYR A 50 -24.05 30.41 9.69
CA TYR A 50 -24.79 31.35 8.85
C TYR A 50 -24.59 31.06 7.37
N GLU A 51 -25.66 30.92 6.59
CA GLU A 51 -25.55 30.62 5.16
C GLU A 51 -25.15 31.85 4.32
N PHE A 52 -25.57 33.05 4.73
CA PHE A 52 -25.37 34.28 3.97
C PHE A 52 -24.90 35.43 4.85
N TYR A 53 -24.16 36.32 4.22
CA TYR A 53 -23.96 37.70 4.66
C TYR A 53 -25.14 38.55 4.18
N ILE A 54 -25.68 39.38 5.05
CA ILE A 54 -26.72 40.35 4.70
C ILE A 54 -26.41 41.68 5.38
N GLU A 55 -26.55 42.75 4.62
CA GLU A 55 -26.61 44.11 5.13
C GLU A 55 -27.99 44.67 4.86
N ASP A 56 -28.42 45.59 5.71
CA ASP A 56 -29.76 46.17 5.64
C ASP A 56 -30.01 46.80 4.27
N GLY A 57 -31.12 46.42 3.63
CA GLY A 57 -31.49 46.87 2.29
C GLY A 57 -30.73 46.23 1.12
N GLU A 58 -29.79 45.31 1.35
CA GLU A 58 -29.01 44.66 0.30
C GLU A 58 -29.40 43.20 0.06
N ASN A 59 -29.11 42.68 -1.14
CA ASN A 59 -29.32 41.26 -1.44
C ASN A 59 -28.31 40.39 -0.67
N PRO A 60 -28.72 39.22 -0.14
CA PRO A 60 -27.83 38.33 0.59
C PRO A 60 -26.73 37.77 -0.31
N VAL A 61 -25.52 37.67 0.24
CA VAL A 61 -24.37 37.04 -0.42
C VAL A 61 -24.03 35.75 0.32
N ILE A 62 -24.05 34.62 -0.40
CA ILE A 62 -23.78 33.30 0.17
C ILE A 62 -22.33 33.20 0.65
N TYR A 63 -22.13 32.70 1.87
CA TYR A 63 -20.81 32.38 2.38
C TYR A 63 -20.26 31.12 1.73
N LYS A 64 -18.97 31.14 1.43
CA LYS A 64 -18.16 29.95 1.16
C LYS A 64 -17.39 29.60 2.41
N TYR A 65 -17.58 28.39 2.92
CA TYR A 65 -16.84 27.85 4.04
C TYR A 65 -15.61 27.09 3.55
N TYR A 66 -14.58 27.11 4.38
CA TYR A 66 -13.38 26.32 4.19
C TYR A 66 -12.68 26.11 5.53
N VAL A 67 -11.84 25.09 5.63
CA VAL A 67 -11.13 24.77 6.88
C VAL A 67 -9.62 24.94 6.72
N LYS A 68 -8.93 25.23 7.82
CA LYS A 68 -7.48 25.14 7.94
C LYS A 68 -7.14 24.24 9.13
N GLU A 69 -6.13 23.41 8.97
CA GLU A 69 -5.55 22.70 10.11
C GLU A 69 -4.43 23.56 10.72
N VAL A 70 -4.36 23.59 12.06
CA VAL A 70 -3.19 24.12 12.76
C VAL A 70 -2.00 23.20 12.50
N ASN A 71 -0.88 23.78 12.05
CA ASN A 71 0.29 23.02 11.63
C ASN A 71 0.72 21.97 12.65
N VAL A 72 0.92 20.75 12.17
CA VAL A 72 1.44 19.62 12.94
C VAL A 72 2.89 19.37 12.50
N ALA A 73 3.84 19.56 13.41
CA ALA A 73 5.24 19.33 13.11
C ALA A 73 5.49 17.88 12.63
N GLY A 74 6.24 17.72 11.54
CA GLY A 74 6.52 16.41 10.94
C GLY A 74 5.45 15.88 9.98
N TYR A 75 4.45 16.70 9.64
CA TYR A 75 3.40 16.35 8.70
C TYR A 75 3.14 17.46 7.68
N ASP A 76 2.86 17.07 6.45
CA ASP A 76 2.27 17.90 5.41
C ASP A 76 0.75 17.70 5.40
N THR A 77 -0.01 18.78 5.33
CA THR A 77 -1.48 18.77 5.34
C THR A 77 -2.03 19.00 3.93
N ALA A 78 -2.98 18.16 3.50
CA ALA A 78 -3.81 18.39 2.33
C ALA A 78 -5.30 18.39 2.73
N ILE A 79 -6.07 19.33 2.20
CA ILE A 79 -7.50 19.48 2.50
C ILE A 79 -8.28 19.33 1.20
N THR A 80 -9.26 18.43 1.20
CA THR A 80 -10.14 18.15 0.06
C THR A 80 -11.61 18.25 0.46
N GLY A 81 -12.49 18.37 -0.52
CA GLY A 81 -13.93 18.52 -0.31
C GLY A 81 -14.35 19.99 -0.14
N ASP A 82 -15.62 20.20 0.19
CA ASP A 82 -16.22 21.52 0.33
C ASP A 82 -17.35 21.51 1.39
N GLN A 83 -18.06 22.63 1.52
CA GLN A 83 -19.13 22.76 2.51
C GLN A 83 -20.37 21.88 2.25
N ASN A 84 -20.55 21.39 1.01
CA ASN A 84 -21.69 20.56 0.64
C ASN A 84 -21.37 19.06 0.82
N GLU A 85 -20.15 18.65 0.48
CA GLU A 85 -19.69 17.25 0.61
C GLU A 85 -19.02 16.96 1.96
N GLY A 86 -18.61 18.02 2.67
CA GLY A 86 -17.76 17.95 3.85
C GLY A 86 -16.27 18.05 3.50
N PHE A 87 -15.47 18.38 4.52
CA PHE A 87 -14.02 18.50 4.38
C PHE A 87 -13.31 17.24 4.88
N VAL A 88 -12.27 16.82 4.15
CA VAL A 88 -11.36 15.75 4.55
C VAL A 88 -9.95 16.33 4.65
N ILE A 89 -9.32 16.13 5.81
CA ILE A 89 -7.95 16.57 6.08
C ILE A 89 -7.05 15.33 6.06
N ILE A 90 -6.02 15.36 5.22
CA ILE A 90 -5.06 14.27 5.03
C ILE A 90 -3.70 14.75 5.51
N ASN A 91 -3.17 14.11 6.54
CA ASN A 91 -1.84 14.36 7.06
C ASN A 91 -0.86 13.29 6.58
N THR A 92 0.18 13.72 5.89
CA THR A 92 1.23 12.84 5.36
C THR A 92 2.53 13.10 6.13
N SER A 93 3.14 12.06 6.68
CA SER A 93 4.41 12.21 7.40
C SER A 93 5.51 12.75 6.48
N THR A 94 6.34 13.66 6.98
CA THR A 94 7.49 14.19 6.26
C THR A 94 8.77 13.37 6.49
N ASP A 95 8.69 12.30 7.27
CA ASP A 95 9.81 11.38 7.51
C ASP A 95 10.35 10.81 6.19
N LYS A 96 11.62 11.07 5.91
CA LYS A 96 12.33 10.53 4.77
C LYS A 96 13.32 9.44 5.17
N ILE A 97 13.53 8.49 4.27
CA ILE A 97 14.55 7.45 4.37
C ILE A 97 15.45 7.45 3.14
N SER A 98 16.61 6.84 3.29
CA SER A 98 17.53 6.54 2.21
C SER A 98 17.78 5.04 2.18
N ILE A 99 17.67 4.43 1.01
CA ILE A 99 17.79 2.98 0.84
C ILE A 99 19.04 2.70 0.00
N PRO A 100 20.10 2.10 0.58
CA PRO A 100 21.23 1.64 -0.19
C PRO A 100 20.84 0.43 -1.05
N VAL A 101 21.39 0.38 -2.26
CA VAL A 101 21.33 -0.79 -3.13
C VAL A 101 22.73 -1.13 -3.61
N GLU A 102 23.05 -2.42 -3.61
CA GLU A 102 24.31 -2.92 -4.15
C GLU A 102 24.06 -4.08 -5.11
N LYS A 103 24.94 -4.19 -6.10
CA LYS A 103 24.98 -5.31 -7.04
C LYS A 103 26.15 -6.22 -6.71
N LYS A 104 25.89 -7.52 -6.70
CA LYS A 104 26.87 -8.57 -6.58
C LYS A 104 26.83 -9.49 -7.80
N TRP A 105 28.01 -9.89 -8.25
CA TRP A 105 28.19 -10.90 -9.29
C TRP A 105 28.84 -12.15 -8.69
N VAL A 106 28.31 -13.32 -9.04
CA VAL A 106 28.92 -14.62 -8.80
C VAL A 106 29.27 -15.18 -10.18
N GLY A 107 30.56 -15.12 -10.52
CA GLY A 107 31.07 -15.36 -11.86
C GLY A 107 31.49 -14.07 -12.55
N GLU A 108 31.50 -14.10 -13.88
CA GLU A 108 31.88 -12.96 -14.71
C GLU A 108 30.82 -11.85 -14.61
N ALA A 109 31.25 -10.61 -14.33
CA ALA A 109 30.37 -9.45 -14.29
C ALA A 109 30.05 -8.93 -15.70
N ALA A 110 28.83 -8.43 -15.91
CA ALA A 110 28.52 -7.60 -17.08
C ALA A 110 29.13 -6.19 -16.95
N ALA A 111 29.07 -5.39 -18.01
CA ALA A 111 29.56 -4.01 -17.98
C ALA A 111 28.73 -3.10 -17.05
N SER A 112 27.40 -3.26 -17.05
CA SER A 112 26.47 -2.58 -16.17
C SER A 112 25.18 -3.37 -16.00
N THR A 113 24.36 -2.96 -15.03
CA THR A 113 22.97 -3.40 -14.92
C THR A 113 22.10 -2.24 -14.43
N LYS A 114 20.79 -2.31 -14.68
CA LYS A 114 19.81 -1.32 -14.20
C LYS A 114 18.91 -1.95 -13.15
N VAL A 115 18.74 -1.25 -12.04
CA VAL A 115 17.87 -1.65 -10.92
C VAL A 115 16.81 -0.59 -10.70
N LYS A 116 15.55 -1.01 -10.66
CA LYS A 116 14.39 -0.20 -10.30
C LYS A 116 14.03 -0.37 -8.83
N LEU A 117 13.61 0.72 -8.20
CA LEU A 117 13.02 0.73 -6.87
C LEU A 117 11.51 0.91 -6.98
N PHE A 118 10.76 0.14 -6.21
CA PHE A 118 9.32 0.20 -6.12
C PHE A 118 8.87 0.53 -4.70
N ALA A 119 7.91 1.42 -4.56
CA ALA A 119 7.20 1.77 -3.32
C ALA A 119 5.76 1.26 -3.43
N ASP A 120 5.35 0.32 -2.57
CA ASP A 120 4.01 -0.31 -2.62
C ASP A 120 3.66 -0.86 -4.01
N GLY A 121 4.66 -1.34 -4.74
CA GLY A 121 4.52 -1.89 -6.10
C GLY A 121 4.57 -0.86 -7.24
N LEU A 122 4.63 0.44 -6.93
CA LEU A 122 4.80 1.51 -7.93
C LEU A 122 6.27 1.88 -8.09
N GLU A 123 6.74 2.00 -9.33
CA GLU A 123 8.11 2.43 -9.62
C GLU A 123 8.34 3.87 -9.14
N VAL A 124 9.41 4.08 -8.38
CA VAL A 124 9.78 5.40 -7.81
C VAL A 124 11.23 5.80 -8.10
N GLY A 125 12.01 4.94 -8.75
CA GLY A 125 13.37 5.25 -9.15
C GLY A 125 14.01 4.14 -9.98
N GLU A 126 15.03 4.51 -10.75
CA GLU A 126 15.90 3.60 -11.50
C GLU A 126 17.34 4.11 -11.34
N THR A 127 18.29 3.18 -11.21
CA THR A 127 19.72 3.49 -11.25
C THR A 127 20.47 2.47 -12.10
N GLU A 128 21.53 2.92 -12.75
CA GLU A 128 22.53 2.03 -13.34
C GLU A 128 23.66 1.75 -12.33
N LEU A 129 24.05 0.49 -12.20
CA LEU A 129 25.15 0.01 -11.37
C LEU A 129 26.24 -0.56 -12.27
N ASN A 130 27.50 -0.19 -12.00
CA ASN A 130 28.66 -0.59 -12.78
C ASN A 130 29.94 -0.49 -11.92
N GLU A 131 31.09 -0.85 -12.50
CA GLU A 131 32.38 -0.79 -11.78
C GLU A 131 32.72 0.62 -11.29
N ALA A 132 32.40 1.67 -12.07
CA ALA A 132 32.75 3.05 -11.72
C ALA A 132 32.05 3.56 -10.46
N ASN A 133 30.84 3.06 -10.15
CA ASN A 133 30.15 3.35 -8.90
C ASN A 133 30.31 2.25 -7.84
N ASN A 134 31.30 1.37 -8.01
CA ASN A 134 31.54 0.21 -7.15
C ASN A 134 30.28 -0.65 -6.97
N TRP A 135 29.46 -0.73 -8.02
CA TRP A 135 28.21 -1.47 -8.03
C TRP A 135 27.22 -1.04 -6.93
N LYS A 136 27.26 0.23 -6.50
CA LYS A 136 26.48 0.76 -5.38
C LYS A 136 25.74 2.04 -5.74
N HIS A 137 24.56 2.21 -5.14
CA HIS A 137 23.77 3.42 -5.21
C HIS A 137 22.94 3.61 -3.92
N VAL A 138 22.46 4.82 -3.67
CA VAL A 138 21.54 5.13 -2.57
C VAL A 138 20.36 5.92 -3.11
N PHE A 139 19.16 5.34 -3.03
CA PHE A 139 17.93 6.06 -3.30
C PHE A 139 17.56 6.89 -2.06
N ALA A 140 17.69 8.21 -2.13
CA ALA A 140 17.46 9.13 -1.02
C ALA A 140 16.12 9.87 -1.11
N GLY A 141 15.65 10.46 0.00
CA GLY A 141 14.47 11.34 0.01
C GLY A 141 13.13 10.60 -0.13
N LEU A 142 13.13 9.30 0.13
CA LEU A 142 11.98 8.42 -0.02
C LEU A 142 11.04 8.57 1.18
N GLN A 143 9.72 8.59 0.96
CA GLN A 143 8.76 8.65 2.06
C GLN A 143 8.82 7.37 2.91
N LYS A 144 8.74 7.52 4.23
CA LYS A 144 8.68 6.36 5.13
C LYS A 144 7.27 5.79 5.25
N TYR A 145 6.26 6.65 5.15
CA TYR A 145 4.84 6.32 5.30
C TYR A 145 4.05 6.81 4.09
N ASN A 146 2.99 6.09 3.72
CA ASN A 146 2.05 6.50 2.70
C ASN A 146 0.97 7.43 3.28
N ASN A 147 0.06 7.91 2.44
CA ASN A 147 -1.01 8.84 2.81
C ASN A 147 -2.05 8.22 3.77
N SER A 148 -2.04 6.90 3.96
CA SER A 148 -2.85 6.20 4.96
C SER A 148 -2.08 5.93 6.26
N ASN A 149 -0.92 6.59 6.44
CA ASN A 149 -0.02 6.45 7.58
C ASN A 149 0.51 5.01 7.78
N GLN A 150 0.52 4.20 6.72
CA GLN A 150 1.11 2.86 6.72
C GLN A 150 2.55 2.93 6.24
N LYS A 151 3.44 2.10 6.81
CA LYS A 151 4.83 2.02 6.34
C LYS A 151 4.86 1.55 4.88
N ILE A 152 5.58 2.28 4.04
CA ILE A 152 5.73 1.94 2.63
C ILE A 152 6.59 0.67 2.51
N LYS A 153 6.12 -0.30 1.72
CA LYS A 153 6.89 -1.47 1.36
C LYS A 153 7.76 -1.17 0.14
N TYR A 154 9.06 -1.05 0.37
CA TYR A 154 10.03 -0.93 -0.72
C TYR A 154 10.56 -2.28 -1.19
N THR A 155 10.74 -2.42 -2.50
CA THR A 155 11.36 -3.58 -3.15
C THR A 155 12.18 -3.12 -4.35
N VAL A 156 13.16 -3.92 -4.78
CA VAL A 156 13.94 -3.65 -6.00
C VAL A 156 13.73 -4.74 -7.04
N LYS A 157 13.93 -4.41 -8.31
CA LYS A 157 13.95 -5.36 -9.43
C LYS A 157 14.91 -4.93 -10.53
N GLU A 158 15.64 -5.86 -11.14
CA GLU A 158 16.45 -5.59 -12.32
C GLU A 158 15.60 -5.38 -13.57
N VAL A 159 16.03 -4.43 -14.38
CA VAL A 159 15.42 -4.16 -15.69
C VAL A 159 15.81 -5.26 -16.66
N GLY A 160 14.81 -5.86 -17.31
CA GLY A 160 15.02 -6.96 -18.27
C GLY A 160 15.06 -8.36 -17.65
N GLU A 161 14.84 -8.47 -16.34
CA GLU A 161 14.64 -9.77 -15.69
C GLU A 161 13.27 -10.38 -16.06
N ASP A 162 13.29 -11.66 -16.42
CA ASP A 162 12.11 -12.50 -16.61
C ASP A 162 12.24 -13.79 -15.79
N GLY A 163 11.32 -14.03 -14.87
CA GLY A 163 11.29 -15.26 -14.06
C GLY A 163 12.57 -15.56 -13.26
N ASN A 164 13.20 -14.55 -12.64
CA ASN A 164 14.50 -14.66 -11.96
C ASN A 164 15.68 -14.99 -12.88
N LEU A 165 15.54 -14.82 -14.20
CA LEU A 165 16.62 -14.95 -15.16
C LEU A 165 16.85 -13.63 -15.88
N ILE A 166 18.11 -13.33 -16.16
CA ILE A 166 18.51 -12.17 -16.94
C ILE A 166 19.68 -12.52 -17.85
N LYS A 167 19.78 -11.84 -19.00
CA LYS A 167 20.85 -12.08 -19.98
C LYS A 167 21.65 -10.83 -20.25
N PHE A 168 22.97 -10.98 -20.21
CA PHE A 168 23.93 -9.94 -20.61
C PHE A 168 24.91 -10.55 -21.62
N ASP A 169 25.05 -9.94 -22.78
CA ASP A 169 25.96 -10.37 -23.86
C ASP A 169 25.86 -11.88 -24.18
N GLY A 170 24.63 -12.39 -24.24
CA GLY A 170 24.35 -13.80 -24.51
C GLY A 170 24.60 -14.78 -23.35
N LYS A 171 25.07 -14.31 -22.19
CA LYS A 171 25.26 -15.11 -20.98
C LYS A 171 24.03 -15.00 -20.09
N SER A 172 23.52 -16.13 -19.59
CA SER A 172 22.40 -16.19 -18.65
C SER A 172 22.88 -16.12 -17.20
N TYR A 173 22.09 -15.46 -16.35
CA TYR A 173 22.32 -15.35 -14.91
C TYR A 173 21.01 -15.60 -14.16
N SER A 174 21.10 -16.30 -13.03
CA SER A 174 20.02 -16.33 -12.05
C SER A 174 20.09 -15.07 -11.18
N VAL A 175 18.93 -14.46 -10.93
CA VAL A 175 18.77 -13.22 -10.17
C VAL A 175 18.21 -13.55 -8.80
N SER A 176 18.79 -12.96 -7.75
CA SER A 176 18.25 -13.07 -6.40
C SER A 176 18.37 -11.75 -5.64
N TYR A 177 17.45 -11.55 -4.70
CA TYR A 177 17.32 -10.33 -3.91
C TYR A 177 17.41 -10.64 -2.43
N LYS A 178 18.17 -9.84 -1.69
CA LYS A 178 18.27 -9.92 -0.22
C LYS A 178 18.22 -8.52 0.38
N GLY A 179 17.97 -8.47 1.69
CA GLY A 179 17.98 -7.24 2.47
C GLY A 179 16.59 -6.61 2.63
N ASN A 180 16.57 -5.38 3.14
CA ASN A 180 15.36 -4.64 3.51
C ASN A 180 15.65 -3.13 3.53
N VAL A 181 14.66 -2.31 3.87
CA VAL A 181 14.80 -0.84 3.91
C VAL A 181 15.84 -0.31 4.89
N THR A 182 16.11 -1.03 5.98
CA THR A 182 17.05 -0.61 7.03
C THR A 182 18.48 -0.96 6.63
N ASP A 183 18.70 -2.18 6.14
CA ASP A 183 20.03 -2.70 5.83
C ASP A 183 20.45 -2.41 4.37
N GLY A 184 19.50 -2.02 3.52
CA GLY A 184 19.66 -1.92 2.07
C GLY A 184 19.31 -3.21 1.35
N PHE A 185 19.31 -3.13 0.02
CA PHE A 185 19.06 -4.28 -0.87
C PHE A 185 20.33 -4.72 -1.59
N THR A 186 20.59 -6.03 -1.58
CA THR A 186 21.63 -6.65 -2.40
C THR A 186 20.96 -7.42 -3.53
N VAL A 187 21.26 -7.04 -4.77
CA VAL A 187 20.89 -7.77 -5.98
C VAL A 187 22.06 -8.67 -6.35
N THR A 188 21.87 -9.98 -6.48
CA THR A 188 22.93 -10.92 -6.87
C THR A 188 22.60 -11.58 -8.20
N ASN A 189 23.54 -11.50 -9.15
CA ASN A 189 23.52 -12.33 -10.36
C ASN A 189 24.55 -13.44 -10.26
N GLU A 190 24.10 -14.67 -10.41
CA GLU A 190 24.96 -15.84 -10.49
C GLU A 190 24.94 -16.39 -11.90
N LYS A 191 26.12 -16.46 -12.53
CA LYS A 191 26.26 -16.96 -13.90
C LYS A 191 25.75 -18.38 -13.96
N GLU A 192 24.75 -18.64 -14.79
CA GLU A 192 24.33 -20.01 -15.03
C GLU A 192 25.47 -20.74 -15.73
N ASN A 193 25.88 -21.87 -15.18
CA ASN A 193 26.69 -22.79 -15.95
C ASN A 193 25.84 -23.33 -17.10
N PRO A 194 26.43 -23.56 -18.30
CA PRO A 194 25.72 -24.28 -19.34
C PRO A 194 25.13 -25.54 -18.72
N PRO A 195 23.90 -25.94 -19.08
CA PRO A 195 23.25 -27.06 -18.45
C PRO A 195 24.22 -28.23 -18.47
N SER A 196 24.60 -28.72 -17.28
CA SER A 196 25.15 -30.08 -17.20
C SER A 196 24.08 -30.93 -17.86
N THR A 197 24.36 -31.41 -19.06
CA THR A 197 23.53 -32.39 -19.72
C THR A 197 23.43 -33.57 -18.77
N THR A 198 22.33 -33.66 -18.03
CA THR A 198 21.85 -34.96 -17.59
C THR A 198 21.38 -35.66 -18.85
N THR A 199 22.35 -36.21 -19.60
CA THR A 199 22.11 -37.32 -20.50
C THR A 199 21.35 -38.35 -19.67
N PRO A 200 20.15 -38.80 -20.09
CA PRO A 200 19.53 -39.94 -19.43
C PRO A 200 20.53 -41.08 -19.54
N THR A 201 21.11 -41.50 -18.41
CA THR A 201 21.89 -42.73 -18.32
C THR A 201 21.12 -43.83 -19.05
N PRO A 202 21.75 -44.61 -19.96
CA PRO A 202 21.06 -45.69 -20.63
C PRO A 202 20.42 -46.58 -19.56
N LYS A 203 19.08 -46.73 -19.61
CA LYS A 203 18.39 -47.68 -18.73
C LYS A 203 18.98 -49.06 -19.01
N LYS A 204 19.78 -49.57 -18.07
CA LYS A 204 20.18 -50.97 -18.02
C LYS A 204 18.91 -51.84 -18.14
N PRO A 205 18.84 -52.82 -19.06
CA PRO A 205 17.63 -53.60 -19.27
C PRO A 205 17.17 -54.27 -17.97
N SER A 206 15.96 -53.95 -17.52
CA SER A 206 15.32 -54.62 -16.40
C SER A 206 14.78 -55.98 -16.86
N VAL A 207 15.20 -57.03 -16.16
CA VAL A 207 14.73 -58.42 -16.27
C VAL A 207 13.19 -58.48 -16.26
N PRO A 208 12.51 -59.35 -17.05
CA PRO A 208 11.05 -59.35 -17.17
C PRO A 208 10.38 -59.83 -15.88
N LYS A 209 9.43 -59.05 -15.34
CA LYS A 209 8.50 -59.51 -14.31
C LYS A 209 7.27 -60.14 -14.97
N LYS A 210 6.87 -61.31 -14.46
CA LYS A 210 5.72 -62.12 -14.87
C LYS A 210 4.42 -61.30 -14.93
N HIS A 211 3.63 -61.57 -15.96
CA HIS A 211 2.34 -60.98 -16.28
C HIS A 211 1.26 -61.34 -15.26
N VAL A 212 0.49 -60.36 -14.77
CA VAL A 212 -0.83 -60.55 -14.12
C VAL A 212 -1.79 -59.53 -14.73
N SER A 213 -2.98 -60.00 -15.11
CA SER A 213 -4.03 -59.29 -15.86
C SER A 213 -4.72 -58.16 -15.05
N PRO A 214 -5.45 -57.22 -15.70
CA PRO A 214 -5.81 -55.93 -15.13
C PRO A 214 -7.05 -56.00 -14.22
N ARG A 215 -7.04 -55.18 -13.16
CA ARG A 215 -8.19 -54.90 -12.29
C ARG A 215 -8.58 -53.43 -12.47
N THR A 216 -9.75 -53.18 -13.04
CA THR A 216 -10.37 -51.85 -13.14
C THR A 216 -11.15 -51.56 -11.86
N GLY A 217 -10.71 -50.56 -11.09
CA GLY A 217 -11.38 -50.08 -9.89
C GLY A 217 -10.64 -48.85 -9.35
N ASP A 218 -11.27 -47.70 -9.50
CA ASP A 218 -10.78 -46.35 -9.21
C ASP A 218 -10.81 -46.08 -7.68
N ASP A 219 -9.67 -45.72 -7.09
CA ASP A 219 -9.51 -45.45 -5.63
C ASP A 219 -9.33 -43.94 -5.32
N SER A 220 -9.89 -43.10 -6.17
CA SER A 220 -9.80 -41.64 -6.04
C SER A 220 -10.85 -41.07 -5.07
N HIS A 221 -10.92 -41.47 -3.78
CA HIS A 221 -11.68 -40.70 -2.77
C HIS A 221 -11.47 -41.07 -1.27
N LEU A 222 -10.42 -41.83 -0.91
CA LEU A 222 -10.27 -42.34 0.46
C LEU A 222 -10.05 -41.25 1.54
N ALA A 223 -9.51 -40.09 1.17
CA ALA A 223 -9.27 -38.98 2.10
C ALA A 223 -10.52 -38.13 2.42
N LEU A 224 -11.61 -38.27 1.66
CA LEU A 224 -12.83 -37.45 1.81
C LEU A 224 -13.93 -38.16 2.63
N TYR A 225 -13.85 -39.49 2.82
CA TYR A 225 -14.82 -40.25 3.63
C TYR A 225 -14.46 -40.35 5.12
N THR A 226 -13.22 -40.06 5.51
CA THR A 226 -12.79 -40.12 6.91
C THR A 226 -13.26 -38.94 7.77
N LEU A 227 -13.76 -37.85 7.15
CA LEU A 227 -14.23 -36.67 7.87
C LEU A 227 -15.77 -36.63 8.09
N MET A 228 -16.55 -37.51 7.46
CA MET A 228 -18.03 -37.50 7.53
C MET A 228 -18.65 -38.47 8.55
N LEU A 229 -17.84 -39.22 9.32
CA LEU A 229 -18.34 -40.10 10.40
C LEU A 229 -18.11 -39.54 11.82
N GLY A 230 -17.59 -38.31 11.93
CA GLY A 230 -17.24 -37.67 13.21
C GLY A 230 -18.29 -36.75 13.84
N THR A 231 -19.47 -36.56 13.27
CA THR A 231 -20.51 -35.64 13.82
C THR A 231 -21.91 -36.25 13.96
N ALA A 232 -22.03 -37.59 14.00
CA ALA A 232 -23.31 -38.29 14.26
C ALA A 232 -23.38 -39.00 15.63
N ALA A 233 -22.37 -38.86 16.50
CA ALA A 233 -22.35 -39.52 17.82
C ALA A 233 -22.66 -38.60 19.02
N SER A 234 -22.85 -37.29 18.81
CA SER A 234 -23.17 -36.33 19.88
C SER A 234 -24.64 -35.89 19.92
N ALA A 235 -25.50 -36.40 19.02
CA ALA A 235 -26.94 -36.07 18.99
C ALA A 235 -27.88 -37.11 19.63
N LEU A 236 -27.43 -38.33 19.96
CA LEU A 236 -28.28 -39.34 20.63
C LEU A 236 -28.10 -39.40 22.17
N GLY A 237 -27.02 -38.85 22.73
CA GLY A 237 -26.79 -38.83 24.19
C GLY A 237 -27.70 -37.86 24.97
N LEU A 238 -28.28 -36.86 24.32
CA LEU A 238 -29.11 -35.82 24.98
C LEU A 238 -30.62 -36.14 25.03
N LEU A 239 -31.08 -37.20 24.33
CA LEU A 239 -32.49 -37.63 24.36
C LEU A 239 -32.80 -38.70 25.42
N CYS A 240 -31.80 -39.45 25.89
CA CYS A 240 -31.98 -40.41 27.00
C CYS A 240 -31.88 -39.75 28.40
N TYR A 241 -31.22 -38.59 28.53
CA TYR A 241 -31.14 -37.88 29.81
C TYR A 241 -32.43 -37.12 30.19
N ARG A 242 -33.33 -36.86 29.23
CA ARG A 242 -34.61 -36.14 29.48
C ARG A 242 -35.84 -37.02 29.70
N ARG A 243 -35.73 -38.36 29.67
CA ARG A 243 -36.86 -39.28 29.93
C ARG A 243 -36.74 -40.13 31.21
N GLY A 244 -35.67 -40.00 31.99
CA GLY A 244 -35.47 -40.72 33.26
C GLY A 244 -35.80 -39.94 34.54
N LYS A 245 -36.28 -38.68 34.46
CA LYS A 245 -36.52 -37.81 35.64
C LYS A 245 -37.99 -37.46 35.91
N LYS A 246 -38.91 -38.34 35.49
CA LYS A 246 -40.32 -38.34 35.91
C LYS A 246 -40.78 -39.78 36.17
N ALA A 247 -40.34 -40.34 37.29
CA ALA A 247 -41.00 -41.43 38.01
C ALA A 247 -40.26 -41.56 39.36
N ASN A 248 -41.03 -41.43 40.44
CA ASN A 248 -40.68 -41.22 41.86
C ASN A 248 -40.39 -39.78 42.26
#